data_AF-A0A804I4F4-F1
#
_entry.id   AF-A0A804I4F4-F1
#
_cell.length_a   1.000
_cell.length_b   1.000
_cell.length_c   1.000
_cell.angle_alpha   90.00
_cell.angle_beta   90.00
_cell.angle_gamma   90.00
#
_symmetry.space_group_name_H-M   'P 1'
#
loop_
_entity.id
_entity.type
_entity.pdbx_description
1 polymer ?
#
loop_
_entity_poly.entity_id
_entity_poly.type
_entity_poly.pdbx_seq_one_letter_code
_entity_poly.pdbx_strand_id
1 'polypeptide(L)'
;MGFLYDAIEKAKKEIILAFDNHECDYSPYLDIVNHVQDELHSPLHAAAYYLNPAIYYNPEFSMSNVVQKGLLDCIETLEPDVADQDNITRHKAFYEDAVGDFGRPMAVRGRETLCPATWWSMFGSDHPNLQRFAVRILSQTCIMTTSDRACNANAYLHSSKNRLEQERLNDLKFVRYNLHYQQRQFWYSNFLWHSYFLF
;
A
#
# COMPACT_ATOMS: atom_id res chain seq x y z
N MET A 1 -2.22 -0.78 1.92
CA MET A 1 -1.37 -1.66 1.10
C MET A 1 -0.50 -2.59 1.94
N GLY A 2 0.52 -2.10 2.65
CA GLY A 2 1.46 -2.97 3.38
C GLY A 2 0.83 -3.87 4.46
N PHE A 3 -0.20 -3.40 5.18
CA PHE A 3 -0.88 -4.19 6.21
C PHE A 3 -1.59 -5.45 5.69
N LEU A 4 -2.09 -5.42 4.44
CA LEU A 4 -2.73 -6.59 3.84
C LEU A 4 -1.70 -7.69 3.58
N TYR A 5 -0.54 -7.29 3.04
CA TYR A 5 0.57 -8.21 2.81
C TYR A 5 1.08 -8.81 4.12
N ASP A 6 1.24 -7.99 5.16
CA ASP A 6 1.61 -8.45 6.51
C ASP A 6 0.62 -9.45 7.10
N ALA A 7 -0.69 -9.18 6.97
CA ALA A 7 -1.73 -10.07 7.45
C ALA A 7 -1.69 -11.43 6.74
N ILE A 8 -1.42 -11.46 5.43
CA ILE A 8 -1.29 -12.71 4.67
C ILE A 8 -0.04 -13.48 5.11
N GLU A 9 1.11 -12.82 5.26
CA GLU A 9 2.34 -13.46 5.73
C GLU A 9 2.19 -14.02 7.15
N LYS A 10 1.50 -13.30 8.04
CA LYS A 10 1.16 -13.79 9.39
C LYS A 10 0.22 -14.99 9.33
N ALA A 11 -0.82 -14.93 8.51
CA ALA A 11 -1.76 -16.06 8.33
C ALA A 11 -1.03 -17.33 7.85
N LYS A 12 -0.08 -17.20 6.92
CA LYS A 12 0.76 -18.32 6.48
C LYS A 12 1.58 -18.91 7.62
N LYS A 13 2.25 -18.07 8.41
CA LYS A 13 3.04 -18.51 9.57
C LYS A 13 2.16 -19.22 10.60
N GLU A 14 0.98 -18.68 10.90
CA GLU A 14 0.02 -19.28 11.85
C GLU A 14 -0.50 -20.64 11.36
N ILE A 15 -0.80 -20.77 10.06
CA ILE A 15 -1.20 -22.05 9.47
C ILE A 15 -0.09 -23.08 9.64
N ILE A 16 1.15 -22.75 9.27
CA ILE A 16 2.30 -23.67 9.41
C ILE A 16 2.45 -24.14 10.87
N LEU A 17 2.33 -23.21 11.82
CA LEU A 17 2.43 -23.50 13.25
C LEU A 17 1.27 -24.37 13.77
N ALA A 18 0.05 -24.12 13.30
CA ALA A 18 -1.14 -24.88 13.71
C ALA A 18 -1.08 -26.37 13.32
N PHE A 19 -0.27 -26.70 12.31
CA PHE A 19 -0.03 -28.07 11.86
C PHE A 19 1.35 -28.61 12.31
N ASP A 20 1.96 -28.03 13.35
CA ASP A 20 3.23 -28.47 13.92
C ASP A 20 4.38 -28.58 12.89
N ASN A 21 4.36 -27.76 11.83
CA ASN A 21 5.27 -27.81 10.69
C ASN A 21 5.21 -29.11 9.84
N HIS A 22 4.11 -29.87 9.89
CA HIS A 22 3.90 -31.03 9.01
C HIS A 22 3.42 -30.57 7.62
N GLU A 23 4.34 -30.51 6.67
CA GLU A 23 4.12 -29.95 5.32
C GLU A 23 2.90 -30.52 4.60
N CYS A 24 2.69 -31.84 4.66
CA CYS A 24 1.55 -32.50 4.02
C CYS A 24 0.19 -32.02 4.53
N ASP A 25 0.11 -31.57 5.78
CA ASP A 25 -1.15 -31.22 6.43
C ASP A 25 -1.54 -29.77 6.16
N TYR A 26 -0.55 -28.87 6.06
CA TYR A 26 -0.81 -27.45 5.81
C TYR A 26 -0.72 -27.05 4.32
N SER A 27 -0.03 -27.82 3.47
CA SER A 27 0.21 -27.45 2.06
C SER A 27 -1.07 -27.05 1.31
N PRO A 28 -2.21 -27.78 1.41
CA PRO A 28 -3.42 -27.42 0.69
C PRO A 28 -3.99 -26.05 1.12
N TYR A 29 -3.81 -25.67 2.39
CA TYR A 29 -4.26 -24.37 2.90
C TYR A 29 -3.33 -23.25 2.44
N LEU A 30 -2.02 -23.52 2.45
CA LEU A 30 -1.02 -22.60 1.93
C LEU A 30 -1.22 -22.32 0.43
N ASP A 31 -1.60 -23.32 -0.36
CA ASP A 31 -1.90 -23.16 -1.79
C ASP A 31 -3.09 -22.22 -2.02
N ILE A 32 -4.14 -22.32 -1.20
CA ILE A 32 -5.30 -21.41 -1.26
C ILE A 32 -4.87 -19.98 -0.92
N VAL A 33 -4.08 -19.80 0.15
CA VAL A 33 -3.59 -18.48 0.55
C VAL A 33 -2.65 -17.89 -0.50
N ASN A 34 -1.78 -18.71 -1.09
CA ASN A 34 -0.89 -18.31 -2.17
C ASN A 34 -1.68 -17.88 -3.41
N HIS A 35 -2.74 -18.59 -3.77
CA HIS A 35 -3.59 -18.21 -4.90
C HIS A 35 -4.24 -16.84 -4.71
N VAL A 36 -4.78 -16.56 -3.52
CA VAL A 36 -5.32 -15.23 -3.17
C VAL A 36 -4.21 -14.18 -3.18
N GLN A 37 -3.01 -14.54 -2.73
CA GLN A 37 -1.86 -13.64 -2.75
C GLN A 37 -1.36 -13.36 -4.16
N ASP A 38 -1.43 -14.32 -5.10
CA ASP A 38 -1.05 -14.12 -6.50
C ASP A 38 -1.96 -13.11 -7.20
N GLU A 39 -3.26 -13.13 -6.90
CA GLU A 39 -4.19 -12.08 -7.35
C GLU A 39 -3.89 -10.70 -6.73
N LEU A 40 -3.25 -10.70 -5.56
CA LEU A 40 -2.81 -9.51 -4.84
C LEU A 40 -1.34 -9.17 -5.12
N HIS A 41 -0.57 -10.00 -5.83
CA HIS A 41 0.87 -9.85 -6.01
C HIS A 41 1.17 -8.79 -7.06
N SER A 42 1.01 -7.54 -6.65
CA SER A 42 1.62 -6.42 -7.34
C SER A 42 2.96 -6.12 -6.66
N PRO A 43 4.02 -5.83 -7.43
CA PRO A 43 5.24 -5.22 -6.92
C PRO A 43 4.96 -4.07 -5.94
N LEU A 44 3.86 -3.33 -6.18
CA LEU A 44 3.40 -2.24 -5.33
C LEU A 44 3.05 -2.67 -3.90
N HIS A 45 2.40 -3.82 -3.71
CA HIS A 45 2.06 -4.34 -2.38
C HIS A 45 3.31 -4.76 -1.62
N ALA A 46 4.25 -5.41 -2.31
CA ALA A 46 5.51 -5.85 -1.75
C ALA A 46 6.38 -4.64 -1.34
N ALA A 47 6.48 -3.63 -2.20
CA ALA A 47 7.16 -2.36 -1.87
C ALA A 47 6.47 -1.64 -0.71
N ALA A 48 5.13 -1.60 -0.67
CA ALA A 48 4.39 -0.98 0.42
C ALA A 48 4.53 -1.72 1.76
N TYR A 49 4.75 -3.04 1.73
CA TYR A 49 5.06 -3.85 2.90
C TYR A 49 6.44 -3.47 3.47
N TYR A 50 7.46 -3.40 2.61
CA TYR A 50 8.81 -2.97 2.98
C TYR A 50 8.86 -1.52 3.52
N LEU A 51 8.15 -0.60 2.87
CA LEU A 51 8.18 0.83 3.23
C LEU A 51 7.32 1.17 4.46
N ASN A 52 6.56 0.22 5.02
CA ASN A 52 5.73 0.51 6.18
C ASN A 52 6.57 0.43 7.47
N PRO A 53 6.78 1.54 8.20
CA PRO A 53 7.64 1.55 9.38
C PRO A 53 7.10 0.68 10.53
N ALA A 54 5.77 0.54 10.67
CA ALA A 54 5.19 -0.35 11.68
C ALA A 54 5.53 -1.83 11.43
N ILE A 55 5.72 -2.18 10.16
CA ILE A 55 5.99 -3.55 9.72
C ILE A 55 7.50 -3.78 9.67
N TYR A 56 8.24 -2.95 8.94
CA TYR A 56 9.66 -3.14 8.69
C TYR A 56 10.50 -3.22 9.97
N TYR A 57 10.21 -2.34 10.93
CA TYR A 57 10.94 -2.31 12.20
C TYR A 57 10.40 -3.29 13.24
N ASN A 58 9.40 -4.10 12.91
CA ASN A 58 8.93 -5.16 13.78
C ASN A 58 9.97 -6.29 13.82
N PRO A 59 10.35 -6.83 15.00
CA PRO A 59 11.29 -7.96 15.09
C PRO A 59 10.87 -9.21 14.30
N GLU A 60 9.58 -9.39 14.03
CA GLU A 60 9.04 -10.52 13.25
C GLU A 60 9.13 -10.30 11.73
N PHE A 61 9.55 -9.10 11.30
CA PHE A 61 9.73 -8.78 9.90
C PHE A 61 10.81 -9.66 9.27
N SER A 62 10.47 -10.21 8.11
CA SER A 62 11.39 -10.99 7.30
C SER A 62 11.43 -10.46 5.88
N MET A 63 12.62 -10.07 5.43
CA MET A 63 12.84 -9.63 4.06
C MET A 63 12.96 -10.86 3.14
N SER A 64 11.99 -11.05 2.26
CA SER A 64 12.01 -12.13 1.25
C SER A 64 12.52 -11.62 -0.10
N ASN A 65 12.98 -12.53 -0.96
CA ASN A 65 13.38 -12.20 -2.33
C ASN A 65 12.22 -11.57 -3.14
N VAL A 66 10.99 -11.98 -2.86
CA VAL A 66 9.79 -11.41 -3.50
C VAL A 66 9.60 -9.95 -3.10
N VAL A 67 9.78 -9.62 -1.82
CA VAL A 67 9.70 -8.25 -1.32
C VAL A 67 10.81 -7.38 -1.93
N GLN A 68 12.04 -7.90 -1.98
CA GLN A 68 13.17 -7.20 -2.57
C GLN A 68 12.97 -6.90 -4.06
N LYS A 69 12.58 -7.92 -4.85
CA LYS A 69 12.31 -7.74 -6.28
C LYS A 69 11.15 -6.78 -6.52
N GLY A 70 10.04 -6.94 -5.78
CA GLY A 70 8.90 -6.04 -5.92
C GLY A 70 9.22 -4.58 -5.60
N LEU A 71 10.14 -4.33 -4.67
CA LEU A 71 10.66 -2.98 -4.42
C LEU A 71 11.44 -2.44 -5.62
N LEU A 72 12.37 -3.22 -6.17
CA LEU A 72 13.19 -2.81 -7.31
C LEU A 72 12.34 -2.57 -8.55
N ASP A 73 11.40 -3.48 -8.85
CA ASP A 73 10.45 -3.33 -9.96
C ASP A 73 9.63 -2.03 -9.82
N CYS A 74 9.24 -1.66 -8.59
CA CYS A 74 8.55 -0.38 -8.35
C CYS A 74 9.45 0.82 -8.57
N ILE A 75 10.73 0.75 -8.20
CA ILE A 75 11.69 1.84 -8.41
C ILE A 75 11.86 2.06 -9.93
N GLU A 76 12.14 1.00 -10.68
CA GLU A 76 12.33 1.05 -12.13
C GLU A 76 11.06 1.52 -12.87
N THR A 77 9.87 1.13 -12.39
CA THR A 77 8.60 1.46 -13.05
C THR A 77 8.09 2.86 -12.70
N LEU A 78 8.23 3.29 -11.45
CA LEU A 78 7.61 4.53 -10.96
C LEU A 78 8.53 5.74 -11.10
N GLU A 79 9.85 5.55 -11.11
CA GLU A 79 10.83 6.62 -11.22
C GLU A 79 11.52 6.58 -12.59
N PRO A 80 11.25 7.52 -13.51
CA PRO A 80 11.83 7.50 -14.85
C PRO A 80 13.29 7.96 -14.91
N ASP A 81 13.77 8.73 -13.92
CA ASP A 81 15.16 9.20 -13.90
C ASP A 81 16.07 8.17 -13.22
N VAL A 82 17.06 7.67 -13.96
CA VAL A 82 18.06 6.71 -13.48
C VAL A 82 18.86 7.27 -12.30
N ALA A 83 19.17 8.57 -12.29
CA ALA A 83 19.86 9.19 -11.17
C ALA A 83 19.02 9.14 -9.89
N ASP A 84 17.70 9.33 -10.01
CA ASP A 84 16.78 9.24 -8.88
C ASP A 84 16.58 7.79 -8.43
N GLN A 85 16.53 6.81 -9.36
CA GLN A 85 16.53 5.38 -9.02
C GLN A 85 17.77 4.97 -8.20
N ASP A 86 18.96 5.40 -8.63
CA ASP A 86 20.22 5.16 -7.92
C ASP A 86 20.22 5.80 -6.54
N ASN A 87 19.73 7.04 -6.44
CA ASN A 87 19.58 7.75 -5.18
C ASN A 87 18.62 7.04 -4.23
N ILE A 88 17.47 6.58 -4.69
CA ILE A 88 16.50 5.82 -3.87
C ILE A 88 17.14 4.53 -3.37
N THR A 89 17.79 3.78 -4.26
CA THR A 89 18.42 2.50 -3.94
C THR A 89 19.56 2.65 -2.94
N ARG A 90 20.36 3.72 -3.06
CA ARG A 90 21.44 4.04 -2.12
C ARG A 90 20.89 4.50 -0.76
N HIS A 91 19.89 5.37 -0.76
CA HIS A 91 19.40 5.99 0.48
C HIS A 91 18.49 5.07 1.32
N LYS A 92 17.99 3.97 0.76
CA LYS A 92 17.16 3.02 1.53
C LYS A 92 17.87 2.51 2.79
N ALA A 93 19.19 2.31 2.76
CA ALA A 93 19.97 1.82 3.91
C ALA A 93 19.83 2.73 5.15
N PHE A 94 19.67 4.05 4.96
CA PHE A 94 19.45 4.98 6.07
C PHE A 94 18.09 4.76 6.76
N TYR A 95 17.07 4.38 5.98
CA TYR A 95 15.81 3.93 6.54
C TYR A 95 15.98 2.59 7.25
N GLU A 96 16.62 1.60 6.61
CA GLU A 96 16.83 0.26 7.19
C GLU A 96 17.51 0.33 8.57
N ASP A 97 18.58 1.12 8.67
CA ASP A 97 19.39 1.29 9.87
C ASP A 97 18.83 2.34 10.85
N ALA A 98 17.67 2.94 10.54
CA ALA A 98 17.04 4.02 11.31
C ALA A 98 18.00 5.20 11.61
N VAL A 99 18.79 5.60 10.62
CA VAL A 99 19.79 6.68 10.74
C VAL A 99 19.13 8.04 10.55
N GLY A 100 19.63 9.04 11.28
CA GLY A 100 19.16 10.43 11.17
C GLY A 100 17.75 10.59 11.74
N ASP A 101 16.88 11.29 11.00
CA ASP A 101 15.53 11.60 11.45
C ASP A 101 14.64 10.36 11.64
N PHE A 102 14.93 9.24 10.96
CA PHE A 102 14.24 7.96 11.12
C PHE A 102 14.44 7.32 12.51
N GLY A 103 15.55 7.62 13.19
CA GLY A 103 15.91 7.09 14.51
C GLY A 103 15.46 7.97 15.68
N ARG A 104 14.88 9.15 15.42
CA ARG A 104 14.46 10.08 16.48
C ARG A 104 13.42 9.42 17.40
N PRO A 105 13.40 9.74 18.71
CA PRO A 105 12.39 9.20 19.62
C PRO A 105 10.94 9.44 19.16
N MET A 106 10.68 10.58 18.49
CA MET A 106 9.38 10.86 17.90
C MET A 106 9.07 9.97 16.69
N ALA A 107 10.06 9.72 15.83
CA ALA A 107 9.91 8.82 14.69
C ALA A 107 9.65 7.38 15.16
N VAL A 108 10.38 6.91 16.17
CA VAL A 108 10.22 5.57 16.75
C VAL A 108 8.81 5.36 17.31
N ARG A 109 8.30 6.30 18.12
CA ARG A 109 6.90 6.24 18.61
C ARG A 109 5.90 6.36 17.47
N GLY A 110 6.24 7.16 16.45
CA GLY A 110 5.39 7.42 15.30
C GLY A 110 5.17 6.22 14.38
N ARG A 111 6.01 5.17 14.46
CA ARG A 111 5.97 4.03 13.53
C ARG A 111 4.60 3.35 13.50
N GLU A 112 4.00 3.16 14.67
CA GLU A 112 2.69 2.50 14.83
C GLU A 112 1.53 3.50 14.96
N THR A 113 1.79 4.71 15.45
CA THR A 113 0.72 5.69 15.74
C THR A 113 0.35 6.55 14.53
N LEU A 114 1.27 6.74 13.59
CA LEU A 114 1.03 7.54 12.39
C LEU A 114 0.69 6.63 11.21
N CYS A 115 -0.10 7.15 10.26
CA CYS A 115 -0.23 6.43 9.00
C CYS A 115 1.13 6.44 8.27
N PRO A 116 1.49 5.36 7.56
CA PRO A 116 2.82 5.22 6.96
C PRO A 116 3.23 6.39 6.05
N ALA A 117 2.32 6.87 5.21
CA ALA A 117 2.59 8.01 4.34
C ALA A 117 2.90 9.30 5.12
N THR A 118 2.18 9.57 6.21
CA THR A 118 2.46 10.73 7.07
C THR A 118 3.78 10.59 7.81
N TRP A 119 4.13 9.38 8.26
CA TRP A 119 5.42 9.12 8.88
C TRP A 119 6.58 9.46 7.93
N TRP A 120 6.51 9.00 6.68
CA TRP A 120 7.50 9.33 5.65
C TRP A 120 7.57 10.81 5.35
N SER A 121 6.43 11.51 5.28
CA SER A 121 6.40 12.96 5.08
C SER A 121 7.07 13.74 6.22
N MET A 122 7.07 13.22 7.45
CA MET A 122 7.64 13.89 8.62
C MET A 122 9.13 13.60 8.82
N PHE A 123 9.56 12.36 8.60
CA PHE A 123 10.91 11.91 8.99
C PHE A 123 11.81 11.56 7.80
N GLY A 124 11.27 11.59 6.57
CA GLY A 124 12.04 11.33 5.34
C GLY A 124 12.68 12.57 4.69
N SER A 125 12.62 13.74 5.32
CA SER A 125 13.06 15.02 4.73
C SER A 125 14.52 15.04 4.28
N ASP A 126 15.39 14.30 4.99
CA ASP A 126 16.82 14.20 4.67
C ASP A 126 17.07 13.47 3.33
N HIS A 127 16.08 12.69 2.86
CA HIS A 127 16.18 11.85 1.67
C HIS A 127 14.97 12.08 0.75
N PRO A 128 14.91 13.22 0.03
CA PRO A 128 13.70 13.67 -0.67
C PRO A 128 13.20 12.70 -1.75
N ASN A 129 14.10 12.06 -2.49
CA ASN A 129 13.72 11.08 -3.53
C ASN A 129 13.10 9.82 -2.91
N LEU A 130 13.72 9.28 -1.86
CA LEU A 130 13.19 8.14 -1.13
C LEU A 130 11.86 8.48 -0.44
N GLN A 131 11.76 9.66 0.16
CA GLN A 131 10.53 10.16 0.77
C GLN A 131 9.40 10.26 -0.25
N ARG A 132 9.63 10.92 -1.37
CA ARG A 132 8.63 11.09 -2.43
C ARG A 132 8.17 9.73 -2.96
N PHE A 133 9.11 8.82 -3.22
CA PHE A 133 8.82 7.47 -3.64
C PHE A 133 7.97 6.71 -2.62
N ALA A 134 8.35 6.76 -1.34
CA ALA A 134 7.65 6.06 -0.27
C ALA A 134 6.23 6.59 -0.07
N VAL A 135 6.06 7.92 -0.01
CA VAL A 135 4.75 8.57 0.08
C VAL A 135 3.88 8.19 -1.13
N ARG A 136 4.44 8.17 -2.34
CA ARG A 136 3.71 7.82 -3.56
C ARG A 136 3.16 6.39 -3.52
N ILE A 137 3.96 5.43 -3.05
CA ILE A 137 3.53 4.02 -2.91
C ILE A 137 2.51 3.87 -1.78
N LEU A 138 2.78 4.44 -0.61
CA LEU A 138 1.96 4.25 0.59
C LEU A 138 0.64 5.02 0.54
N SER A 139 0.52 6.04 -0.30
CA SER A 139 -0.71 6.80 -0.52
C SER A 139 -1.65 6.17 -1.55
N GLN A 140 -1.25 5.06 -2.20
CA GLN A 140 -2.13 4.35 -3.13
C GLN A 140 -3.26 3.65 -2.35
N THR A 141 -4.51 3.87 -2.77
CA THR A 141 -5.67 3.16 -2.23
C THR A 141 -5.75 1.75 -2.81
N CYS A 142 -5.66 0.71 -1.98
CA CYS A 142 -6.11 -0.64 -2.36
C CYS A 142 -7.63 -0.66 -2.38
N ILE A 143 -8.22 -0.92 -3.55
CA ILE A 143 -9.59 -1.40 -3.63
C ILE A 143 -9.51 -2.91 -3.89
N MET A 144 -9.93 -3.70 -2.90
CA MET A 144 -10.08 -5.14 -3.03
C MET A 144 -11.48 -5.40 -3.60
N THR A 145 -11.68 -5.20 -4.90
CA THR A 145 -12.78 -5.91 -5.56
C THR A 145 -12.22 -7.24 -5.98
N THR A 146 -12.80 -8.33 -5.46
CA THR A 146 -12.70 -9.67 -6.07
C THR A 146 -12.94 -9.50 -7.56
N SER A 147 -11.85 -9.45 -8.31
CA SER A 147 -11.82 -8.85 -9.64
C SER A 147 -12.64 -9.67 -10.63
N ASP A 148 -12.97 -10.92 -10.31
CA ASP A 148 -13.85 -11.71 -11.16
C ASP A 148 -15.32 -11.28 -11.21
N ARG A 149 -15.82 -10.41 -10.32
CA ARG A 149 -17.19 -9.87 -10.48
C ARG A 149 -17.23 -8.43 -10.97
N ALA A 150 -16.27 -7.60 -10.60
CA ALA A 150 -16.19 -6.22 -11.09
C ALA A 150 -15.48 -6.13 -12.45
N CYS A 151 -14.45 -6.95 -12.68
CA CYS A 151 -13.73 -7.01 -13.96
C CYS A 151 -14.49 -7.84 -14.98
N ASN A 152 -15.22 -8.91 -14.63
CA ASN A 152 -16.09 -9.58 -15.62
C ASN A 152 -17.35 -8.75 -15.93
N ALA A 153 -17.92 -8.00 -14.97
CA ALA A 153 -18.96 -7.04 -15.29
C ALA A 153 -18.47 -5.96 -16.27
N ASN A 154 -17.21 -5.54 -16.20
CA ASN A 154 -16.64 -4.55 -17.12
C ASN A 154 -16.05 -5.17 -18.41
N ALA A 155 -15.49 -6.38 -18.38
CA ALA A 155 -14.89 -7.06 -19.52
C ALA A 155 -15.96 -7.54 -20.51
N TYR A 156 -17.11 -8.01 -20.02
CA TYR A 156 -18.28 -8.27 -20.88
C TYR A 156 -18.96 -6.99 -21.38
N LEU A 157 -18.72 -5.83 -20.77
CA LEU A 157 -19.22 -4.53 -21.25
C LEU A 157 -18.31 -3.88 -22.30
N HIS A 158 -17.06 -4.32 -22.43
CA HIS A 158 -16.07 -3.70 -23.31
C HIS A 158 -15.90 -4.36 -24.68
N SER A 159 -16.54 -5.49 -24.98
CA SER A 159 -16.42 -6.10 -26.31
C SER A 159 -17.37 -5.53 -27.37
N SER A 160 -18.41 -4.75 -27.00
CA SER A 160 -19.38 -4.26 -28.00
C SER A 160 -20.23 -3.05 -27.59
N LYS A 161 -19.65 -1.92 -27.17
CA LYS A 161 -20.46 -0.72 -26.84
C LYS A 161 -19.96 0.57 -27.46
N ASN A 162 -20.93 1.24 -28.08
CA ASN A 162 -20.82 2.44 -28.90
C ASN A 162 -20.12 3.57 -28.12
N ARG A 163 -19.27 4.38 -28.78
CA ARG A 163 -18.42 5.42 -28.15
C ARG A 163 -19.18 6.33 -27.17
N LEU A 164 -20.44 6.65 -27.51
CA LEU A 164 -21.33 7.48 -26.70
C LEU A 164 -21.67 6.87 -25.33
N GLU A 165 -21.77 5.54 -25.23
CA GLU A 165 -22.04 4.87 -23.96
C GLU A 165 -20.81 4.90 -23.03
N GLN A 166 -19.61 4.91 -23.61
CA GLN A 166 -18.37 4.98 -22.87
C GLN A 166 -18.11 6.40 -22.33
N GLU A 167 -18.41 7.42 -23.13
CA GLU A 167 -18.40 8.82 -22.68
C GLU A 167 -19.42 9.03 -21.54
N ARG A 168 -20.66 8.53 -21.68
CA ARG A 168 -21.68 8.60 -20.61
C ARG A 168 -21.25 7.91 -19.31
N LEU A 169 -20.58 6.76 -19.41
CA LEU A 169 -20.10 6.04 -18.23
C LEU A 169 -18.98 6.80 -17.52
N ASN A 170 -18.07 7.42 -18.28
CA ASN A 170 -17.01 8.25 -17.73
C ASN A 170 -17.58 9.49 -17.03
N ASP A 171 -18.57 10.15 -17.63
CA ASP A 171 -19.27 11.28 -17.02
C ASP A 171 -19.98 10.88 -15.72
N LEU A 172 -20.64 9.72 -15.70
CA LEU A 172 -21.29 9.18 -14.49
C LEU A 172 -20.28 8.88 -13.38
N LYS A 173 -19.11 8.32 -13.71
CA LYS A 173 -18.02 8.10 -12.75
C LYS A 173 -17.51 9.43 -12.19
N PHE A 174 -17.33 10.43 -13.05
CA PHE A 174 -16.89 11.77 -12.67
C PHE A 174 -17.89 12.47 -11.73
N VAL A 175 -19.18 12.47 -12.08
CA VAL A 175 -20.25 13.05 -11.25
C VAL A 175 -20.33 12.36 -9.90
N ARG A 176 -20.29 11.02 -9.88
CA ARG A 176 -20.35 10.24 -8.63
C ARG A 176 -19.16 10.55 -7.72
N TYR A 177 -17.96 10.65 -8.29
CA TYR A 177 -16.76 11.02 -7.54
C TYR A 177 -16.89 12.42 -6.93
N ASN A 178 -17.33 13.40 -7.71
CA ASN A 178 -17.49 14.79 -7.24
C ASN A 178 -18.60 14.93 -6.19
N LEU A 179 -19.70 14.19 -6.32
CA LEU A 179 -20.75 14.14 -5.30
C LEU A 179 -20.21 13.60 -3.97
N HIS A 180 -19.43 12.52 -4.00
CA HIS A 180 -18.78 12.00 -2.81
C HIS A 180 -17.74 12.96 -2.24
N TYR A 181 -17.02 13.69 -3.09
CA TYR A 181 -16.08 14.71 -2.67
C TYR A 181 -16.79 15.89 -1.96
N GLN A 182 -17.89 16.38 -2.53
CA GLN A 182 -18.72 17.43 -1.93
C GLN A 182 -19.35 16.99 -0.61
N GLN A 183 -19.84 15.76 -0.52
CA GLN A 183 -20.35 15.21 0.73
C GLN A 183 -19.27 15.22 1.81
N ARG A 184 -18.04 14.76 1.50
CA ARG A 184 -16.93 14.81 2.47
C ARG A 184 -16.61 16.24 2.90
N GLN A 185 -16.53 17.18 1.96
CA GLN A 185 -16.29 18.60 2.27
C GLN A 185 -17.39 19.21 3.17
N PHE A 186 -18.66 18.83 2.95
CA PHE A 186 -19.78 19.24 3.80
C PHE A 186 -19.67 18.70 5.23
N TRP A 187 -19.23 17.45 5.40
CA TRP A 187 -18.97 16.86 6.73
C TRP A 187 -17.77 17.54 7.42
N TYR A 188 -16.67 17.80 6.71
CA TYR A 188 -15.51 18.51 7.26
C TYR A 188 -15.84 19.96 7.67
N SER A 189 -16.64 20.67 6.87
CA SER A 189 -17.08 22.04 7.19
C SER A 189 -18.02 22.09 8.40
N ASN A 190 -18.94 21.12 8.54
CA ASN A 190 -19.83 21.04 9.71
C ASN A 190 -19.09 20.64 11.00
N PHE A 191 -18.07 19.79 10.90
CA PHE A 191 -17.26 19.38 12.05
C PHE A 191 -16.39 20.53 12.58
N LEU A 192 -15.85 21.36 11.67
CA LEU A 192 -15.14 22.60 12.04
C LEU A 192 -16.11 23.64 12.62
N TRP A 193 -17.34 23.78 12.10
CA TRP A 193 -18.32 24.70 12.68
C TRP A 193 -18.79 24.32 14.10
N HIS A 194 -18.93 23.02 14.41
CA HIS A 194 -19.33 22.58 15.76
C HIS A 194 -18.21 22.65 16.81
N SER A 195 -16.95 22.73 16.38
CA SER A 195 -15.80 22.90 17.30
C SER A 195 -15.50 24.37 17.64
N TYR A 196 -16.10 25.33 16.92
CA TYR A 196 -16.01 26.77 17.23
C TYR A 196 -17.15 27.32 18.11
N PHE A 197 -18.14 26.50 18.50
CA PHE A 197 -19.26 26.90 19.37
C PHE A 197 -19.28 26.21 20.76
N LEU A 198 -18.17 25.57 21.15
CA LEU A 198 -17.97 24.98 22.48
C LEU A 198 -16.77 25.63 23.23
N PHE A 199 -16.62 26.94 23.11
CA PHE A 199 -15.91 27.79 24.06
C PHE A 199 -16.75 29.03 24.39
#